data_AF-A0A950IM80-F1
#
_entry.id   AF-A0A950IM80-F1
#
_cell.length_a   1.000
_cell.length_b   1.000
_cell.length_c   1.000
_cell.angle_alpha   90.00
_cell.angle_beta   90.00
_cell.angle_gamma   90.00
#
_symmetry.space_group_name_H-M   'P 1'
#
loop_
_entity.id
_entity.type
_entity.pdbx_description
1 polymer ?
#
loop_
_entity_poly.entity_id
_entity_poly.type
_entity_poly.pdbx_seq_one_letter_code
_entity_poly.pdbx_strand_id
1 'polypeptide(L)'
;FRQAEFDITYGKGISKMGSIIDVALERNIIGKSGSWYTYGEQRIGQGRENAKAFLEEHSDVADEIATKIREALKATVSPNGIAKPVGAAAQDDD
;
A
#
# COMPACT_ATOMS: atom_id res chain seq x y z
N PHE A 1 -23.05 5.64 -6.38
CA PHE A 1 -22.43 4.46 -7.01
C PHE A 1 -20.99 4.37 -6.54
N ARG A 2 -20.56 3.25 -5.95
CA ARG A 2 -19.16 3.05 -5.50
C ARG A 2 -18.52 2.04 -6.44
N GLN A 3 -17.47 2.45 -7.12
CA GLN A 3 -16.71 1.64 -8.05
C GLN A 3 -15.46 1.16 -7.31
N ALA A 4 -15.14 -0.12 -7.42
CA ALA A 4 -13.95 -0.72 -6.82
C ALA A 4 -13.21 -1.47 -7.92
N GLU A 5 -11.97 -1.09 -8.17
CA GLU A 5 -11.09 -1.77 -9.12
C GLU A 5 -10.27 -2.83 -8.37
N PHE A 6 -10.28 -4.05 -8.88
CA PHE A 6 -9.47 -5.16 -8.38
C PHE A 6 -8.72 -5.79 -9.53
N ASP A 7 -7.41 -5.98 -9.36
CA ASP A 7 -6.57 -6.67 -10.33
C ASP A 7 -6.53 -8.18 -9.99
N ILE A 8 -6.95 -9.02 -10.94
CA ILE A 8 -7.03 -10.49 -10.77
C ILE A 8 -5.74 -11.11 -11.32
N THR A 9 -4.90 -11.67 -10.45
CA THR A 9 -3.70 -12.42 -10.85
C THR A 9 -4.00 -13.92 -10.91
N TYR A 10 -3.84 -14.54 -12.09
CA TYR A 10 -4.11 -15.95 -12.33
C TYR A 10 -3.15 -16.84 -11.52
N GLY A 11 -3.67 -17.65 -10.60
CA GLY A 11 -2.89 -18.56 -9.74
C GLY A 11 -2.77 -18.17 -8.25
N LYS A 12 -2.99 -16.89 -7.90
CA LYS A 12 -3.09 -16.42 -6.49
C LYS A 12 -4.40 -15.69 -6.18
N GLY A 13 -5.21 -15.36 -7.19
CA GLY A 13 -6.40 -14.54 -7.04
C GLY A 13 -6.07 -13.04 -7.05
N ILE A 14 -6.97 -12.20 -6.53
CA ILE A 14 -6.79 -10.74 -6.45
C ILE A 14 -5.50 -10.43 -5.68
N SER A 15 -4.63 -9.57 -6.23
CA SER A 15 -3.39 -9.13 -5.56
C SER A 15 -3.68 -8.23 -4.35
N LYS A 16 -4.29 -8.81 -3.31
CA LYS A 16 -4.74 -8.15 -2.08
C LYS A 16 -3.60 -7.37 -1.42
N MET A 17 -2.38 -7.91 -1.44
CA MET A 17 -1.19 -7.27 -0.86
C MET A 17 -0.77 -6.02 -1.64
N GLY A 18 -0.89 -6.04 -2.97
CA GLY A 18 -0.62 -4.86 -3.80
C GLY A 18 -1.56 -3.71 -3.45
N SER A 19 -2.86 -3.98 -3.39
CA SER A 19 -3.86 -2.98 -3.03
C SER A 19 -3.73 -2.50 -1.58
N ILE A 20 -3.37 -3.38 -0.65
CA ILE A 20 -3.10 -3.01 0.74
C ILE A 20 -1.96 -1.99 0.81
N ILE A 21 -0.86 -2.20 0.08
CA ILE A 21 0.27 -1.27 0.08
C ILE A 21 -0.12 0.08 -0.51
N ASP A 22 -0.84 0.12 -1.64
CA ASP A 22 -1.29 1.37 -2.25
C ASP A 22 -2.15 2.19 -1.27
N VAL A 23 -3.17 1.55 -0.69
CA VAL A 23 -4.08 2.23 0.23
C VAL A 23 -3.36 2.60 1.53
N ALA A 24 -2.44 1.77 2.02
CA ALA A 24 -1.65 2.09 3.19
C ALA A 24 -0.73 3.29 2.97
N LEU A 25 -0.11 3.43 1.79
CA LEU A 25 0.69 4.60 1.43
C LEU A 25 -0.19 5.86 1.34
N GLU A 26 -1.33 5.76 0.66
CA GLU A 26 -2.29 6.86 0.54
C GLU A 26 -2.77 7.37 1.92
N ARG A 27 -2.95 6.44 2.86
CA ARG A 27 -3.38 6.73 4.23
C ARG A 27 -2.22 7.02 5.20
N ASN A 28 -0.98 7.10 4.72
CA ASN A 28 0.23 7.28 5.55
C ASN A 28 0.38 6.24 6.68
N ILE A 29 -0.16 5.03 6.47
CA ILE A 29 0.01 3.87 7.37
C ILE A 29 1.37 3.22 7.10
N ILE A 30 1.74 3.10 5.82
CA ILE A 30 3.08 2.71 5.38
C ILE A 30 3.82 3.99 4.97
N GLY A 31 5.04 4.14 5.47
CA GLY A 31 5.99 5.15 5.05
C GLY A 31 6.83 4.66 3.86
N LYS A 32 7.20 5.60 2.99
CA LYS A 32 8.17 5.37 1.91
C LYS A 32 9.28 6.40 2.00
N SER A 33 10.49 5.94 2.26
CA SER A 33 11.71 6.77 2.25
C SER A 33 12.59 6.35 1.09
N GLY A 34 12.52 7.09 -0.01
CA GLY A 34 13.18 6.73 -1.27
C GLY A 34 12.61 5.42 -1.83
N SER A 35 13.45 4.39 -1.91
CA SER A 35 13.06 3.04 -2.33
C SER A 35 12.71 2.12 -1.16
N TRP A 36 12.86 2.58 0.09
CA TRP A 36 12.55 1.79 1.28
C TRP A 36 11.12 2.01 1.75
N TYR A 37 10.44 0.91 2.06
CA TYR A 37 9.12 0.89 2.66
C TYR A 37 9.25 0.59 4.16
N THR A 38 8.53 1.34 4.97
CA THR A 38 8.51 1.22 6.42
C THR A 38 7.08 1.17 6.94
N TYR A 39 6.84 0.36 7.95
CA TYR A 39 5.58 0.31 8.67
C TYR A 39 5.84 0.74 10.11
N GLY A 40 5.35 1.92 10.50
CA GLY A 40 5.77 2.56 11.74
C GLY A 40 7.29 2.75 11.76
N GLU A 41 7.97 2.08 12.69
CA GLU A 41 9.43 2.09 12.82
C GLU A 41 10.11 0.87 12.17
N GLN A 42 9.34 -0.10 11.69
CA GLN A 42 9.86 -1.32 11.10
C GLN A 42 10.09 -1.17 9.60
N ARG A 43 11.25 -1.61 9.11
CA ARG A 43 11.51 -1.70 7.66
C ARG A 43 10.91 -2.98 7.11
N ILE A 44 9.97 -2.84 6.18
CA ILE A 44 9.25 -3.95 5.54
C ILE A 44 9.88 -4.36 4.21
N GLY A 45 10.71 -3.52 3.59
CA GLY A 45 11.51 -3.93 2.44
C GLY A 45 11.91 -2.79 1.52
N GLN A 46 12.83 -3.07 0.60
CA GLN A 46 13.20 -2.15 -0.47
C GLN A 46 12.40 -2.47 -1.73
N GLY A 47 11.62 -1.52 -2.22
CA GLY A 47 10.77 -1.71 -3.39
C GLY A 47 9.43 -2.36 -3.04
N ARG A 48 8.45 -2.13 -3.92
CA ARG A 48 7.07 -2.58 -3.74
C ARG A 48 6.95 -4.11 -3.73
N GLU A 49 7.77 -4.80 -4.52
CA GLU A 49 7.80 -6.27 -4.59
C GLU A 49 8.25 -6.89 -3.27
N ASN A 50 9.34 -6.41 -2.67
CA ASN A 50 9.81 -6.92 -1.38
C ASN A 50 8.85 -6.59 -0.24
N ALA A 51 8.24 -5.39 -0.25
CA ALA A 51 7.19 -5.07 0.72
C ALA A 51 5.96 -5.99 0.58
N LYS A 52 5.59 -6.37 -0.66
CA LYS A 52 4.54 -7.38 -0.88
C LYS A 52 4.94 -8.75 -0.33
N ALA A 53 6.14 -9.22 -0.65
CA ALA A 53 6.65 -10.50 -0.16
C ALA A 53 6.64 -10.55 1.37
N PHE A 54 7.11 -9.47 2.03
CA PHE A 54 7.06 -9.33 3.48
C PHE A 54 5.64 -9.47 4.04
N LEU A 55 4.64 -8.80 3.43
CA LEU A 55 3.24 -8.92 3.87
C LEU A 55 2.61 -10.29 3.56
N GLU A 56 3.10 -10.99 2.53
CA GLU A 56 2.68 -12.37 2.25
C GLU A 56 3.27 -13.36 3.27
N GLU A 57 4.51 -13.14 3.73
CA GLU A 57 5.16 -13.92 4.77
C GLU A 57 4.62 -13.59 6.17
N HIS A 58 4.32 -12.31 6.42
CA HIS A 58 3.82 -11.77 7.69
C HIS A 58 2.35 -11.37 7.60
N SER A 59 1.50 -12.40 7.55
CA SER A 59 0.04 -12.24 7.47
C SER A 59 -0.56 -11.50 8.69
N ASP A 60 0.08 -11.59 9.86
CA ASP A 60 -0.25 -10.82 11.06
C ASP A 60 -0.11 -9.31 10.84
N VAL A 61 1.00 -8.88 10.24
CA VAL A 61 1.26 -7.48 9.90
C VAL A 61 0.30 -7.01 8.81
N ALA A 62 0.03 -7.86 7.82
CA ALA A 62 -0.92 -7.55 6.76
C ALA A 62 -2.34 -7.32 7.29
N ASP A 63 -2.81 -8.15 8.22
CA ASP A 63 -4.13 -7.99 8.85
C ASP A 63 -4.19 -6.76 9.76
N GLU A 64 -3.10 -6.42 10.46
CA GLU A 64 -3.03 -5.18 11.23
C GLU A 64 -3.15 -3.95 10.31
N ILE A 65 -2.38 -3.91 9.22
CA ILE A 65 -2.44 -2.82 8.23
C ILE A 65 -3.83 -2.76 7.61
N ALA A 66 -4.42 -3.89 7.22
CA ALA A 66 -5.77 -3.94 6.66
C ALA A 66 -6.83 -3.43 7.65
N THR A 67 -6.68 -3.70 8.94
CA THR A 67 -7.54 -3.19 10.00
C THR A 67 -7.42 -1.68 10.10
N LYS A 68 -6.19 -1.14 10.16
CA LYS A 68 -5.95 0.31 10.17
C LYS A 68 -6.50 1.00 8.93
N ILE A 69 -6.37 0.38 7.76
CA ILE A 69 -6.98 0.87 6.51
C ILE A 69 -8.50 0.96 6.63
N ARG A 70 -9.15 -0.09 7.16
CA ARG A 70 -10.62 -0.08 7.35
C ARG A 70 -11.06 0.98 8.34
N GLU A 71 -10.31 1.19 9.42
CA GLU A 71 -10.58 2.25 10.39
C GLU A 71 -10.44 3.64 9.76
N ALA A 72 -9.36 3.87 9.00
CA ALA A 72 -9.15 5.10 8.26
C ALA A 72 -10.26 5.37 7.22
N LEU A 73 -10.76 4.31 6.55
CA LEU A 73 -11.89 4.41 5.61
C LEU A 73 -13.21 4.72 6.31
N LYS A 74 -13.47 4.12 7.49
CA LYS A 74 -14.66 4.46 8.31
C LYS A 74 -14.61 5.90 8.81
N ALA A 75 -13.42 6.40 9.14
CA ALA A 75 -13.24 7.77 9.62
C ALA A 75 -13.36 8.83 8.50
N THR A 76 -13.21 8.46 7.23
CA THR A 76 -13.15 9.42 6.10
C THR A 76 -14.38 9.43 5.19
N VAL A 77 -15.57 9.15 5.71
CA VAL A 77 -16.83 9.58 5.06
C VAL A 77 -17.01 11.10 5.15
N SER A 78 -16.08 11.83 4.52
CA SER A 78 -16.21 13.22 4.07
C SER A 78 -15.90 13.23 2.56
N PRO A 79 -16.82 13.67 1.70
CA PRO A 79 -16.67 13.58 0.25
C PRO A 79 -15.80 14.73 -0.25
N ASN A 80 -14.48 14.59 -0.17
CA ASN A 80 -13.52 15.49 -0.82
C ASN A 80 -12.22 14.69 -0.90
N GLY A 81 -11.77 14.17 -2.04
CA GLY A 81 -11.46 14.93 -3.25
C GLY A 81 -9.93 14.87 -3.40
N ILE A 82 -9.47 14.13 -4.43
CA ILE A 82 -8.17 14.28 -5.12
C ILE A 82 -6.92 14.46 -4.24
N ALA A 83 -6.17 13.36 -4.01
CA ALA A 83 -4.74 13.43 -3.70
C ALA A 83 -3.95 12.81 -4.86
N LYS A 84 -3.14 13.67 -5.47
CA LYS A 84 -2.38 13.56 -6.72
C LYS A 84 -1.27 12.48 -6.73
N PRO A 85 -0.69 12.18 -7.91
CA PRO A 85 0.15 11.01 -8.17
C PRO A 85 1.54 11.16 -7.54
N VAL A 86 2.03 10.10 -6.89
CA VAL A 86 3.42 10.03 -6.45
C VAL A 86 4.28 9.45 -7.57
N GLY A 87 4.84 10.39 -8.35
CA GLY A 87 6.27 10.46 -8.62
C GLY A 87 6.90 9.39 -9.50
N ALA A 88 6.85 9.62 -10.81
CA ALA A 88 7.97 9.32 -11.68
C ALA A 88 9.09 10.37 -11.47
N ALA A 89 10.32 9.92 -11.22
CA ALA A 89 11.58 10.63 -11.45
C ALA A 89 12.66 9.53 -11.46
N ALA A 90 13.10 9.07 -12.63
CA ALA A 90 14.11 9.67 -13.51
C ALA A 90 15.52 9.14 -13.16
N GLN A 91 15.98 8.27 -14.06
CA GLN A 91 17.29 8.19 -14.72
C GLN A 91 18.37 9.25 -14.41
N ASP A 92 19.63 8.85 -14.74
CA ASP A 92 20.88 9.64 -14.94
C ASP A 92 21.79 9.72 -13.70
N ASP A 93 23.11 9.48 -13.69
CA ASP A 93 24.17 9.17 -14.67
C ASP A 93 25.46 8.83 -13.86
N ASP A 94 26.17 7.74 -14.18
CA ASP A 94 27.64 7.62 -14.43
C ASP A 94 28.00 6.15 -14.78
#